data_AF-A0A3N5VNC5-F1
#
_entry.id   AF-A0A3N5VNC5-F1
#
_cell.length_a   1.000
_cell.length_b   1.000
_cell.length_c   1.000
_cell.angle_alpha   90.00
_cell.angle_beta   90.00
_cell.angle_gamma   90.00
#
_symmetry.space_group_name_H-M   'P 1'
#
loop_
_entity.id
_entity.type
_entity.pdbx_description
1 polymer ?
#
loop_
_entity_poly.entity_id
_entity_poly.type
_entity_poly.pdbx_seq_one_letter_code
_entity_poly.pdbx_strand_id
1 'polypeptide(L)' 'MDKRPILIIEDDIPFAKMLDQGLGRNGLKVHLADTAKEAWNLIEKVTPE' A
#
# COMPACT_ATOMS: atom_id res chain seq x y z
N MET A 1 -8.46 -17.17 -5.63
CA MET A 1 -7.16 -16.67 -5.13
C MET A 1 -7.46 -15.50 -4.24
N ASP A 2 -7.12 -15.58 -2.96
CA ASP A 2 -7.16 -14.41 -2.08
C ASP A 2 -6.15 -13.39 -2.63
N LYS A 3 -6.62 -12.17 -2.89
CA LYS A 3 -5.76 -11.11 -3.42
C LYS A 3 -4.75 -10.74 -2.33
N ARG A 4 -3.47 -10.98 -2.59
CA ARG A 4 -2.40 -10.56 -1.67
C ARG A 4 -2.37 -9.03 -1.60
N PRO A 5 -2.22 -8.46 -0.40
CA PRO A 5 -2.25 -7.01 -0.22
C PRO A 5 -1.00 -6.36 -0.81
N ILE A 6 -1.13 -5.14 -1.34
CA ILE A 6 -0.01 -4.33 -1.81
C ILE A 6 0.31 -3.28 -0.74
N LEU A 7 1.59 -3.11 -0.43
CA LEU A 7 2.08 -2.01 0.40
C LEU A 7 2.79 -0.99 -0.51
N ILE A 8 2.34 0.26 -0.46
CA ILE A 8 2.97 1.38 -1.16
C ILE A 8 3.69 2.23 -0.12
N ILE A 9 4.95 2.54 -0.40
CA ILE A 9 5.80 3.41 0.42
C ILE A 9 6.09 4.64 -0.41
N GLU A 10 5.48 5.76 -0.05
CA GLU A 10 5.51 6.98 -0.86
C GLU A 10 5.32 8.21 0.04
N ASP A 11 6.27 9.14 0.02
CA ASP A 11 6.27 10.36 0.82
C ASP A 11 5.48 11.50 0.16
N ASP A 12 5.24 11.44 -1.15
CA ASP A 12 4.31 12.32 -1.86
C ASP A 12 2.86 11.84 -1.71
N ILE A 13 2.13 12.46 -0.78
CA ILE A 13 0.72 12.11 -0.47
C ILE A 13 -0.22 12.20 -1.69
N PRO A 14 -0.21 13.27 -2.52
CA PRO A 14 -0.94 13.30 -3.78
C PRO A 14 -0.65 12.09 -4.69
N PHE A 15 0.62 11.73 -4.86
CA PHE A 15 1.02 10.62 -5.72
C PHE A 15 0.60 9.26 -5.12
N ALA A 16 0.78 9.07 -3.82
CA ALA A 16 0.32 7.88 -3.09
C ALA A 16 -1.19 7.63 -3.27
N LYS A 17 -2.01 8.69 -3.20
CA LYS A 17 -3.45 8.62 -3.45
C LYS A 17 -3.80 8.27 -4.90
N MET A 18 -3.02 8.76 -5.87
CA MET A 18 -3.21 8.40 -7.27
C MET A 18 -2.96 6.90 -7.48
N LEU A 19 -1.93 6.35 -6.86
CA LEU A 19 -1.60 4.92 -6.92
C LEU A 19 -2.68 4.06 -6.26
N ASP A 20 -3.15 4.43 -5.07
CA ASP A 20 -4.25 3.77 -4.36
C ASP A 20 -5.52 3.71 -5.21
N GLN A 21 -5.92 4.84 -5.82
CA GLN A 21 -7.07 4.88 -6.72
C GLN A 21 -6.90 3.99 -7.96
N GLY A 22 -5.70 3.95 -8.54
CA GLY A 22 -5.41 3.12 -9.71
C GLY A 22 -5.48 1.62 -9.39
N LEU A 23 -4.92 1.21 -8.26
CA LEU A 23 -4.86 -0.20 -7.84
C LEU A 23 -6.17 -0.68 -7.20
N GLY A 24 -6.85 0.18 -6.45
CA GLY A 24 -8.16 -0.10 -5.87
C GLY A 24 -9.23 -0.37 -6.93
N ARG A 25 -9.15 0.26 -8.12
CA ARG A 25 -10.03 -0.05 -9.26
C ARG A 25 -9.89 -1.48 -9.78
N ASN A 26 -8.74 -2.12 -9.57
CA ASN A 26 -8.52 -3.54 -9.88
C ASN A 26 -8.93 -4.47 -8.73
N GLY A 27 -9.59 -3.92 -7.70
CA GLY A 27 -10.04 -4.59 -6.50
C GLY A 27 -8.90 -5.16 -5.65
N LEU A 28 -7.70 -4.58 -5.73
CA LEU A 28 -6.57 -4.93 -4.89
C LEU A 28 -6.70 -4.22 -3.54
N LYS A 29 -6.30 -4.89 -2.46
CA LYS A 29 -6.23 -4.28 -1.13
C LYS A 29 -4.89 -3.57 -1.00
N VAL A 30 -4.92 -2.25 -0.88
CA VAL A 30 -3.72 -1.40 -0.79
C VAL A 30 -3.55 -0.88 0.63
N HIS A 31 -2.32 -0.88 1.10
CA HIS A 31 -1.88 -0.21 2.33
C HIS A 31 -0.88 0.89 1.94
N LEU A 32 -1.01 2.07 2.54
CA LEU A 32 -0.10 3.19 2.34
C LEU A 32 0.77 3.40 3.57
N ALA A 33 2.04 3.72 3.34
CA ALA A 33 2.99 4.20 4.34
C ALA A 33 3.68 5.44 3.80
N ASP A 34 3.69 6.54 4.56
CA ASP A 34 4.36 7.79 4.15
C ASP A 34 5.81 7.88 4.63
N THR A 35 6.23 6.93 5.46
CA THR A 35 7.61 6.81 5.96
C THR A 35 8.08 5.36 5.99
N ALA A 36 9.40 5.17 5.93
CA ALA A 36 10.02 3.86 6.09
C ALA A 36 9.66 3.19 7.43
N LYS A 37 9.48 3.98 8.50
CA LYS A 37 9.09 3.46 9.82
C LYS A 37 7.67 2.89 9.81
N GLU A 38 6.73 3.59 9.17
CA GLU A 38 5.37 3.08 9.01
C GLU A 38 5.34 1.83 8.12
N ALA A 39 6.10 1.84 7.03
CA ALA A 39 6.20 0.69 6.13
C ALA A 39 6.71 -0.56 6.86
N TRP A 40 7.73 -0.40 7.70
CA TRP A 40 8.28 -1.48 8.51
C TRP A 40 7.24 -2.08 9.46
N ASN A 41 6.49 -1.23 10.16
CA ASN A 41 5.42 -1.66 11.06
C ASN A 41 4.25 -2.35 10.32
N LEU A 42 4.06 -2.03 9.03
CA LEU A 42 3.00 -2.59 8.20
C LEU A 42 3.41 -3.94 7.61
N ILE A 43 4.66 -4.10 7.15
CA ILE A 43 5.19 -5.37 6.61
C ILE A 43 4.93 -6.54 7.56
N GLU A 44 5.18 -6.35 8.86
CA GLU A 44 4.97 -7.39 9.88
C GLU A 44 3.50 -7.78 10.07
N LYS A 45 2.56 -6.91 9.69
CA LYS A 45 1.11 -7.10 9.91
C LYS A 45 0.35 -7.55 8.67
N VAL A 46 0.80 -7.11 7.49
CA VAL A 46 0.03 -7.26 6.25
C VAL A 46 0.62 -8.27 5.27
N THR A 47 1.87 -8.72 5.46
CA THR A 47 2.56 -9.69 4.57
C THR A 47 2.27 -9.41 3.09
N PRO A 48 2.67 -8.22 2.60
CA PRO A 48 2.39 -7.80 1.24
C PRO A 48 3.11 -8.68 0.21
N GLU A 49 2.60 -8.69 -1.03
CA GLU A 49 3.21 -9.41 -2.15
C GLU A 49 4.62 -8.92 -2.49
#